data_AF-A0A2T4JQQ8-F1
#
_entry.id   AF-A0A2T4JQQ8-F1
#
_cell.length_a   1.000
_cell.length_b   1.000
_cell.length_c   1.000
_cell.angle_alpha   90.00
_cell.angle_beta   90.00
_cell.angle_gamma   90.00
#
_symmetry.space_group_name_H-M   'P 1'
#
loop_
_entity.id
_entity.type
_entity.pdbx_description
1 polymer ?
#
loop_
_entity_poly.entity_id
_entity_poly.type
_entity_poly.pdbx_seq_one_letter_code
_entity_poly.pdbx_strand_id
1 'polypeptide(L)'
;VMQRRLNASVSRVTQVLCREGIEAVKRLFPTQRRDKSALHALEAVNADFHKFDVFVRWPSLPGQNDPGHIGRPQMVAFQDIFSGRILAWRVDQTPNSTAVLLAAGDMIEDWGIPGHVLLDNGREFAAKVVTGGAATRYRFKVREDDVPGLFTALGCEIHWATPYSGQSKPIERAFRDMCDSIAKDPRFDGAWTGNRPEAKPEDYGSRAVELEDFLRVLAEGIEEHNTRQGRRSEVAYGRSFVEVFDESYASAPIRKATAAQRRLWLLGAEGQRLNSRTGEIAFQNNRYWAEWMQDFAGERVVIRFDPADLWAGLHVYAQDGGYLGEAPVLERSGFFDLEEARITARARRAWLKAEKEAASAHRRYTAAELGRQLDLASPGEPPPPEAKVVRLVKPKTAAATPAPSPAQPGSITALPLRAAPAAATEEDPRQRFRRALEMERAVERGDQITREQRKWLAGYQTSSEYRSELMLWRVHGDQMFG
;
A
#
# COMPACT_ATOMS: atom_id res chain seq x y z
N VAL A 1 -30.26 67.25 11.83
CA VAL A 1 -29.24 68.15 11.22
C VAL A 1 -27.87 67.47 11.10
N MET A 2 -27.32 66.87 12.17
CA MET A 2 -26.01 66.20 12.18
C MET A 2 -25.86 65.04 11.16
N GLN A 3 -26.85 64.14 11.06
CA GLN A 3 -26.77 63.00 10.13
C GLN A 3 -26.80 63.40 8.64
N ARG A 4 -27.52 64.48 8.30
CA ARG A 4 -27.48 65.04 6.93
C ARG A 4 -26.11 65.64 6.62
N ARG A 5 -25.48 66.31 7.59
CA ARG A 5 -24.13 66.85 7.45
C ARG A 5 -23.12 65.73 7.24
N LEU A 6 -23.18 64.65 8.04
CA LEU A 6 -22.34 63.47 7.88
C LEU A 6 -22.49 62.83 6.49
N ASN A 7 -23.73 62.63 6.02
CA ASN A 7 -23.99 62.05 4.70
C ASN A 7 -23.53 62.94 3.54
N ALA A 8 -23.54 64.27 3.72
CA ALA A 8 -23.04 65.21 2.73
C ALA A 8 -21.51 65.34 2.73
N SER A 9 -20.86 65.20 3.90
CA SER A 9 -19.41 65.40 4.04
C SER A 9 -18.58 64.11 3.93
N VAL A 10 -19.16 62.94 4.19
CA VAL A 10 -18.45 61.65 4.20
C VAL A 10 -19.14 60.67 3.26
N SER A 11 -18.37 60.10 2.33
CA SER A 11 -18.88 59.14 1.35
C SER A 11 -19.49 57.91 2.03
N ARG A 12 -20.51 57.30 1.39
CA ARG A 12 -21.13 56.05 1.88
C ARG A 12 -20.08 54.95 2.12
N VAL A 13 -19.10 54.83 1.23
CA VAL A 13 -18.03 53.81 1.33
C VAL A 13 -17.18 54.03 2.57
N THR A 14 -16.78 55.28 2.85
CA THR A 14 -16.02 55.63 4.06
C THR A 14 -16.84 55.43 5.33
N GLN A 15 -18.15 55.75 5.30
CA GLN A 15 -19.02 55.49 6.44
C GLN A 15 -19.15 53.99 6.74
N VAL A 16 -19.27 53.14 5.71
CA VAL A 16 -19.30 51.68 5.86
C VAL A 16 -17.95 51.16 6.37
N LEU A 17 -16.82 51.69 5.88
CA LEU A 17 -15.49 51.35 6.40
C LEU A 17 -15.38 51.57 7.91
N CYS A 18 -15.79 52.75 8.37
CA CYS A 18 -15.67 53.14 9.78
C CYS A 18 -16.66 52.40 10.69
N ARG A 19 -17.80 51.93 10.17
CA ARG A 19 -18.86 51.30 10.97
C ARG A 19 -18.82 49.78 10.95
N GLU A 20 -18.53 49.20 9.80
CA GLU A 20 -18.68 47.78 9.51
C GLU A 20 -17.36 47.13 9.08
N GLY A 21 -16.30 47.92 8.92
CA GLY A 21 -14.95 47.45 8.61
C GLY A 21 -14.71 47.21 7.11
N ILE A 22 -13.50 46.73 6.81
CA ILE A 22 -13.00 46.64 5.44
C ILE A 22 -13.70 45.56 4.60
N GLU A 23 -14.20 44.50 5.23
CA GLU A 23 -14.93 43.43 4.55
C GLU A 23 -16.28 43.90 4.02
N ALA A 24 -16.99 44.76 4.77
CA ALA A 24 -18.24 45.36 4.31
C ALA A 24 -18.00 46.31 3.11
N VAL A 25 -16.87 47.01 3.09
CA VAL A 25 -16.47 47.85 1.96
C VAL A 25 -16.17 47.01 0.71
N LYS A 26 -15.47 45.88 0.84
CA LYS A 26 -15.22 44.98 -0.30
C LYS A 26 -16.51 44.51 -0.95
N ARG A 27 -17.58 44.29 -0.18
CA ARG A 27 -18.91 43.90 -0.70
C ARG A 27 -19.61 45.00 -1.50
N LEU A 28 -19.20 46.28 -1.34
CA LEU A 28 -19.73 47.39 -2.12
C LEU A 28 -19.10 47.49 -3.52
N PHE A 29 -17.94 46.85 -3.73
CA PHE A 29 -17.29 46.86 -5.04
C PHE A 29 -18.01 45.90 -5.99
N PRO A 30 -18.33 46.32 -7.23
CA PRO A 30 -18.98 45.46 -8.21
C PRO A 30 -18.20 44.17 -8.42
N THR A 31 -18.91 43.05 -8.38
CA THR A 31 -18.29 41.73 -8.44
C THR A 31 -17.91 41.40 -9.87
N GLN A 32 -16.70 40.85 -10.07
CA GLN A 32 -16.32 40.30 -11.37
C GLN A 32 -17.18 39.07 -11.63
N ARG A 33 -17.99 39.09 -12.68
CA ARG A 33 -18.69 37.89 -13.17
C ARG A 33 -17.70 37.06 -13.98
N ARG A 34 -17.48 35.82 -13.56
CA ARG A 34 -16.72 34.83 -14.32
C ARG A 34 -17.72 34.08 -15.19
N ASP A 35 -17.65 34.30 -16.49
CA ASP A 35 -18.49 33.60 -17.46
C ASP A 35 -18.01 32.15 -17.57
N LYS A 36 -18.92 31.21 -17.30
CA LYS A 36 -18.65 29.77 -17.35
C LYS A 36 -18.88 29.17 -18.73
N SER A 37 -19.58 29.88 -19.61
CA SER A 37 -19.98 29.38 -20.93
C SER A 37 -18.82 29.17 -21.89
N ALA A 38 -17.67 29.79 -21.62
CA ALA A 38 -16.45 29.62 -22.39
C ALA A 38 -15.68 28.34 -22.06
N LEU A 39 -16.02 27.67 -20.95
CA LEU A 39 -15.40 26.41 -20.55
C LEU A 39 -16.13 25.21 -21.19
N HIS A 40 -15.47 24.06 -21.22
CA HIS A 40 -16.11 22.76 -21.46
C HIS A 40 -16.08 21.87 -20.21
N ALA A 41 -16.83 20.77 -20.25
CA ALA A 41 -16.84 19.76 -19.18
C ALA A 41 -15.42 19.27 -18.88
N LEU A 42 -15.08 19.18 -17.59
CA LEU A 42 -13.78 18.74 -17.06
C LEU A 42 -12.59 19.66 -17.43
N GLU A 43 -12.81 20.81 -18.06
CA GLU A 43 -11.75 21.78 -18.31
C GLU A 43 -11.19 22.33 -17.00
N ALA A 44 -12.10 22.71 -16.09
CA ALA A 44 -11.75 23.23 -14.78
C ALA A 44 -12.65 22.60 -13.70
N VAL A 45 -12.02 22.09 -12.65
CA VAL A 45 -12.70 21.52 -11.49
C VAL A 45 -12.38 22.33 -10.24
N ASN A 46 -13.26 22.34 -9.26
CA ASN A 46 -12.97 22.84 -7.93
C ASN A 46 -13.19 21.77 -6.87
N ALA A 47 -12.42 21.86 -5.78
CA ALA A 47 -12.56 20.95 -4.64
C ALA A 47 -12.67 21.72 -3.34
N ASP A 48 -13.51 21.22 -2.43
CA ASP A 48 -13.67 21.78 -1.11
C ASP A 48 -14.17 20.74 -0.11
N PHE A 49 -14.03 21.04 1.18
CA PHE A 49 -14.54 20.20 2.27
C PHE A 49 -15.91 20.65 2.75
N HIS A 50 -16.73 19.68 3.17
CA HIS A 50 -18.02 19.92 3.79
C HIS A 50 -18.21 19.04 5.02
N LYS A 51 -18.64 19.64 6.13
CA LYS A 51 -19.02 18.93 7.36
C LYS A 51 -20.53 18.76 7.43
N PHE A 52 -21.01 17.54 7.36
CA PHE A 52 -22.45 17.27 7.50
C PHE A 52 -22.92 17.47 8.95
N ASP A 53 -24.13 18.01 9.10
CA ASP A 53 -24.83 18.20 10.39
C ASP A 53 -25.57 16.92 10.84
N VAL A 54 -24.93 15.74 10.74
CA VAL A 54 -25.53 14.45 11.10
C VAL A 54 -24.54 13.66 11.96
N PHE A 55 -25.01 13.07 13.07
CA PHE A 55 -24.20 12.15 13.87
C PHE A 55 -24.11 10.79 13.20
N VAL A 56 -22.87 10.36 12.94
CA VAL A 56 -22.56 9.07 12.31
C VAL A 56 -21.66 8.26 13.23
N ARG A 57 -22.00 6.98 13.39
CA ARG A 57 -21.17 6.00 14.08
C ARG A 57 -20.16 5.42 13.11
N TRP A 58 -18.89 5.52 13.48
CA TRP A 58 -17.76 4.98 12.75
C TRP A 58 -17.43 3.57 13.26
N PRO A 59 -17.12 2.63 12.36
CA PRO A 59 -16.77 1.27 12.76
C PRO A 59 -15.48 1.28 13.58
N SER A 60 -15.43 0.45 14.62
CA SER A 60 -14.21 0.19 15.37
C SER A 60 -13.23 -0.62 14.54
N LEU A 61 -11.93 -0.39 14.71
CA LEU A 61 -10.92 -1.21 14.05
C LEU A 61 -10.99 -2.65 14.57
N PRO A 62 -10.76 -3.67 13.71
CA PRO A 62 -10.72 -5.06 14.15
C PRO A 62 -9.73 -5.26 15.31
N GLY A 63 -10.21 -5.77 16.44
CA GLY A 63 -9.41 -6.01 17.65
C GLY A 63 -9.48 -4.91 18.72
N GLN A 64 -10.22 -3.82 18.49
CA GLN A 64 -10.54 -2.83 19.54
C GLN A 64 -11.97 -3.04 20.05
N ASN A 65 -12.13 -3.29 21.35
CA ASN A 65 -13.43 -3.37 22.04
C ASN A 65 -13.97 -1.98 22.43
N ASP A 66 -13.75 -0.97 21.58
CA ASP A 66 -14.25 0.40 21.81
C ASP A 66 -15.66 0.53 21.18
N PRO A 67 -16.66 1.17 21.81
CA PRO A 67 -18.01 1.43 21.27
C PRO A 67 -18.15 2.15 19.91
N GLY A 68 -17.06 2.39 19.18
CA GLY A 68 -17.04 3.10 17.90
C GLY A 68 -17.09 4.62 18.10
N HIS A 69 -16.36 5.36 17.27
CA HIS A 69 -16.36 6.82 17.35
C HIS A 69 -17.67 7.37 16.79
N ILE A 70 -18.38 8.21 17.54
CA ILE A 70 -19.52 8.98 17.00
C ILE A 70 -19.02 10.38 16.68
N GLY A 71 -19.16 10.76 15.42
CA GLY A 71 -18.68 12.03 14.90
C GLY A 71 -19.53 12.54 13.75
N ARG A 72 -19.28 13.79 13.37
CA ARG A 72 -19.89 14.39 12.18
C ARG A 72 -18.95 14.17 10.99
N PRO A 73 -19.41 13.52 9.92
CA PRO A 73 -18.55 13.19 8.80
C PRO A 73 -18.11 14.44 8.02
N GLN A 74 -16.91 14.36 7.47
CA GLN A 74 -16.27 15.37 6.65
C GLN A 74 -16.10 14.80 5.24
N MET A 75 -16.73 15.44 4.27
CA MET A 75 -16.64 15.05 2.86
C MET A 75 -15.70 16.00 2.13
N VAL A 76 -14.82 15.46 1.31
CA VAL A 76 -14.22 16.22 0.20
C VAL A 76 -15.00 15.88 -1.06
N ALA A 77 -15.31 16.89 -1.87
CA ALA A 77 -15.95 16.68 -3.16
C ALA A 77 -15.25 17.49 -4.25
N PHE A 78 -15.18 16.89 -5.44
CA PHE A 78 -14.75 17.54 -6.68
C PHE A 78 -15.98 17.88 -7.51
N GLN A 79 -16.07 19.13 -7.95
CA GLN A 79 -17.13 19.64 -8.80
C GLN A 79 -16.56 20.14 -10.12
N ASP A 80 -17.25 19.86 -11.22
CA ASP A 80 -17.01 20.48 -12.52
C ASP A 80 -17.51 21.94 -12.52
N ILE A 81 -16.63 22.90 -12.81
CA ILE A 81 -16.99 24.33 -12.74
C ILE A 81 -17.97 24.71 -13.85
N PHE A 82 -17.82 24.11 -15.04
CA PHE A 82 -18.65 24.36 -16.22
C PHE A 82 -20.13 24.01 -15.95
N SER A 83 -20.40 22.73 -15.65
CA SER A 83 -21.75 22.21 -15.45
C SER A 83 -22.28 22.44 -14.03
N GLY A 84 -21.41 22.37 -13.01
CA GLY A 84 -21.80 22.30 -11.61
C GLY A 84 -22.02 20.88 -11.08
N ARG A 85 -21.78 19.84 -11.88
CA ARG A 85 -21.89 18.42 -11.49
C ARG A 85 -20.83 18.07 -10.44
N ILE A 86 -21.22 17.33 -9.41
CA ILE A 86 -20.30 16.68 -8.48
C ILE A 86 -19.77 15.42 -9.16
N LEU A 87 -18.45 15.35 -9.36
CA LEU A 87 -17.78 14.30 -10.13
C LEU A 87 -17.31 13.14 -9.26
N ALA A 88 -16.79 13.45 -8.07
CA ALA A 88 -16.28 12.47 -7.12
C ALA A 88 -16.30 13.04 -5.71
N TRP A 89 -16.37 12.15 -4.71
CA TRP A 89 -16.36 12.53 -3.31
C TRP A 89 -15.88 11.37 -2.43
N ARG A 90 -15.27 11.71 -1.30
CA ARG A 90 -14.89 10.75 -0.25
C ARG A 90 -15.23 11.34 1.12
N VAL A 91 -15.54 10.48 2.08
CA VAL A 91 -15.91 10.85 3.45
C VAL A 91 -14.90 10.29 4.44
N ASP A 92 -14.53 11.11 5.42
CA ASP A 92 -13.67 10.73 6.53
C ASP A 92 -14.12 11.42 7.84
N GLN A 93 -13.55 11.02 8.96
CA GLN A 93 -13.81 11.62 10.29
C GLN A 93 -13.31 13.06 10.37
N THR A 94 -12.18 13.34 9.70
CA THR A 94 -11.51 14.64 9.70
C THR A 94 -10.99 14.99 8.31
N PRO A 95 -10.92 16.29 7.96
CA PRO A 95 -10.32 16.70 6.69
C PRO A 95 -8.86 16.26 6.65
N ASN A 96 -8.47 15.58 5.57
CA ASN A 96 -7.10 15.12 5.40
C ASN A 96 -6.73 14.99 3.91
N SER A 97 -5.43 15.02 3.62
CA SER A 97 -4.92 14.96 2.25
C SER A 97 -5.14 13.61 1.56
N THR A 98 -5.27 12.52 2.32
CA THR A 98 -5.52 11.18 1.77
C THR A 98 -6.90 11.11 1.11
N ALA A 99 -7.93 11.61 1.80
CA ALA A 99 -9.27 11.70 1.24
C ALA A 99 -9.29 12.56 -0.04
N VAL A 100 -8.52 13.67 -0.07
CA VAL A 100 -8.37 14.50 -1.27
C VAL A 100 -7.74 13.72 -2.43
N LEU A 101 -6.67 12.97 -2.17
CA LEU A 101 -5.99 12.17 -3.20
C LEU A 101 -6.90 11.09 -3.77
N LEU A 102 -7.59 10.34 -2.91
CA LEU A 102 -8.47 9.27 -3.34
C LEU A 102 -9.67 9.81 -4.12
N ALA A 103 -10.32 10.88 -3.63
CA ALA A 103 -11.42 11.51 -4.36
C ALA A 103 -10.96 12.13 -5.70
N ALA A 104 -9.75 12.67 -5.78
CA ALA A 104 -9.16 13.10 -7.03
C ALA A 104 -8.91 11.91 -7.97
N GLY A 105 -8.41 10.80 -7.41
CA GLY A 105 -8.21 9.53 -8.11
C GLY A 105 -9.49 9.01 -8.75
N ASP A 106 -10.58 8.93 -7.99
CA ASP A 106 -11.90 8.51 -8.47
C ASP A 106 -12.38 9.39 -9.64
N MET A 107 -12.27 10.72 -9.49
CA MET A 107 -12.62 11.65 -10.56
C MET A 107 -11.80 11.39 -11.83
N ILE A 108 -10.50 11.14 -11.68
CA ILE A 108 -9.59 10.91 -12.80
C ILE A 108 -9.86 9.55 -13.46
N GLU A 109 -10.20 8.54 -12.68
CA GLU A 109 -10.51 7.19 -13.15
C GLU A 109 -11.79 7.19 -14.00
N ASP A 110 -12.85 7.79 -13.48
CA ASP A 110 -14.16 7.83 -14.14
C ASP A 110 -14.16 8.81 -15.32
N TRP A 111 -13.71 10.04 -15.08
CA TRP A 111 -13.90 11.17 -16.00
C TRP A 111 -12.63 11.55 -16.74
N GLY A 112 -11.46 11.48 -16.11
CA GLY A 112 -10.18 11.81 -16.74
C GLY A 112 -9.46 12.98 -16.07
N ILE A 113 -8.35 13.40 -16.67
CA ILE A 113 -7.46 14.40 -16.10
C ILE A 113 -7.96 15.80 -16.47
N PRO A 114 -8.33 16.65 -15.49
CA PRO A 114 -8.77 18.01 -15.77
C PRO A 114 -7.63 18.91 -16.27
N GLY A 115 -7.97 20.04 -16.89
CA GLY A 115 -6.99 21.06 -17.29
C GLY A 115 -6.55 21.92 -16.10
N HIS A 116 -7.54 22.46 -15.38
CA HIS A 116 -7.35 23.37 -14.25
C HIS A 116 -8.00 22.81 -12.98
N VAL A 117 -7.36 23.04 -11.84
CA VAL A 117 -7.88 22.62 -10.53
C VAL A 117 -7.86 23.80 -9.57
N LEU A 118 -9.05 24.24 -9.16
CA LEU A 118 -9.24 25.29 -8.18
C LEU A 118 -9.40 24.68 -6.77
N LEU A 119 -8.37 24.84 -5.94
CA LEU A 119 -8.34 24.29 -4.59
C LEU A 119 -8.46 25.39 -3.54
N ASP A 120 -9.03 25.05 -2.39
CA ASP A 120 -8.88 25.90 -1.21
C ASP A 120 -7.43 25.90 -0.71
N ASN A 121 -7.00 27.00 -0.11
CA ASN A 121 -5.72 27.12 0.57
C ASN A 121 -5.68 26.37 1.92
N GLY A 122 -6.53 25.36 2.13
CA GLY A 122 -6.48 24.48 3.31
C GLY A 122 -5.17 23.67 3.35
N ARG A 123 -4.73 23.28 4.55
CA ARG A 123 -3.46 22.53 4.73
C ARG A 123 -3.51 21.17 4.03
N GLU A 124 -4.70 20.60 3.94
CA GLU A 124 -5.01 19.30 3.33
C GLU A 124 -4.80 19.35 1.82
N PHE A 125 -5.28 20.41 1.16
CA PHE A 125 -5.07 20.64 -0.27
C PHE A 125 -3.65 21.08 -0.59
N ALA A 126 -3.00 21.86 0.29
CA ALA A 126 -1.61 22.30 0.11
C ALA A 126 -0.55 21.23 0.50
N ALA A 127 -0.98 20.03 0.89
CA ALA A 127 -0.08 18.94 1.21
C ALA A 127 0.79 18.57 -0.01
N LYS A 128 2.06 18.21 0.24
CA LYS A 128 3.03 17.88 -0.83
C LYS A 128 2.54 16.79 -1.78
N VAL A 129 1.85 15.80 -1.24
CA VAL A 129 1.31 14.69 -2.03
C VAL A 129 0.23 15.15 -3.02
N VAL A 130 -0.53 16.20 -2.69
CA VAL A 130 -1.61 16.74 -3.54
C VAL A 130 -1.07 17.78 -4.53
N THR A 131 -0.30 18.78 -4.04
CA THR A 131 0.16 19.94 -4.84
C THR A 131 1.65 20.24 -4.72
N GLY A 132 2.49 19.22 -4.50
CA GLY A 132 3.95 19.32 -4.64
C GLY A 132 4.35 19.99 -5.96
N GLY A 133 5.36 20.85 -5.95
CA GLY A 133 5.75 21.62 -7.14
C GLY A 133 4.89 22.85 -7.46
N ALA A 134 3.81 23.14 -6.71
CA ALA A 134 3.05 24.38 -6.82
C ALA A 134 3.34 25.35 -5.66
N ALA A 135 3.39 26.65 -5.94
CA ALA A 135 3.50 27.68 -4.89
C ALA A 135 2.17 27.78 -4.13
N THR A 136 2.23 27.79 -2.79
CA THR A 136 1.03 27.89 -1.92
C THR A 136 1.28 28.93 -0.82
N ARG A 137 0.24 29.35 -0.08
CA ARG A 137 0.44 30.25 1.08
C ARG A 137 1.38 29.67 2.15
N TYR A 138 1.45 28.34 2.25
CA TYR A 138 2.37 27.65 3.17
C TYR A 138 3.73 27.37 2.54
N ARG A 139 3.89 27.57 1.22
CA ARG A 139 5.11 27.29 0.45
C ARG A 139 5.41 28.42 -0.54
N PHE A 140 6.18 29.40 -0.09
CA PHE A 140 6.50 30.63 -0.83
C PHE A 140 7.55 30.47 -1.94
N LYS A 141 8.32 29.37 -1.96
CA LYS A 141 9.30 29.06 -3.02
C LYS A 141 9.20 27.58 -3.39
N VAL A 142 8.93 27.29 -4.66
CA VAL A 142 9.07 25.95 -5.24
C VAL A 142 10.57 25.70 -5.41
N ARG A 143 11.06 24.56 -4.91
CA ARG A 143 12.45 24.13 -5.10
C ARG A 143 12.51 23.21 -6.31
N GLU A 144 13.63 23.23 -7.03
CA GLU A 144 13.85 22.39 -8.21
C GLU A 144 13.80 20.89 -7.86
N ASP A 145 14.11 20.54 -6.60
CA ASP A 145 14.05 19.17 -6.07
C ASP A 145 12.70 18.78 -5.43
N ASP A 146 11.66 19.62 -5.50
CA ASP A 146 10.37 19.32 -4.86
C ASP A 146 9.60 18.27 -5.68
N VAL A 147 9.32 17.11 -5.07
CA VAL A 147 8.55 16.04 -5.70
C VAL A 147 7.18 16.61 -6.13
N PRO A 148 6.81 16.52 -7.42
CA PRO A 148 5.53 17.03 -7.89
C PRO A 148 4.39 16.25 -7.22
N GLY A 149 3.39 16.98 -6.73
CA GLY A 149 2.15 16.39 -6.22
C GLY A 149 1.30 15.86 -7.36
N LEU A 150 0.24 15.13 -7.03
CA LEU A 150 -0.63 14.46 -8.00
C LEU A 150 -1.01 15.35 -9.20
N PHE A 151 -1.57 16.53 -8.95
CA PHE A 151 -2.07 17.39 -10.02
C PHE A 151 -0.93 17.96 -10.87
N THR A 152 0.19 18.35 -10.25
CA THR A 152 1.38 18.82 -10.98
C THR A 152 1.98 17.71 -11.84
N ALA A 153 2.06 16.48 -11.32
CA ALA A 153 2.59 15.31 -12.03
C ALA A 153 1.73 14.90 -13.24
N LEU A 154 0.43 15.17 -13.18
CA LEU A 154 -0.52 14.96 -14.28
C LEU A 154 -0.63 16.15 -15.24
N GLY A 155 0.13 17.22 -14.99
CA GLY A 155 0.15 18.43 -15.83
C GLY A 155 -1.12 19.27 -15.72
N CYS A 156 -1.79 19.27 -14.57
CA CYS A 156 -2.90 20.18 -14.29
C CYS A 156 -2.38 21.53 -13.78
N GLU A 157 -3.05 22.63 -14.15
CA GLU A 157 -2.75 23.96 -13.62
C GLU A 157 -3.55 24.20 -12.33
N ILE A 158 -2.84 24.45 -11.23
CA ILE A 158 -3.44 24.63 -9.91
C ILE A 158 -3.71 26.12 -9.64
N HIS A 159 -4.96 26.43 -9.30
CA HIS A 159 -5.42 27.75 -8.88
C HIS A 159 -5.81 27.71 -7.40
N TRP A 160 -5.44 28.73 -6.64
CA TRP A 160 -5.77 28.82 -5.22
C TRP A 160 -6.88 29.84 -4.96
N ALA A 161 -7.93 29.42 -4.25
CA ALA A 161 -9.01 30.32 -3.85
C ALA A 161 -8.53 31.37 -2.82
N THR A 162 -9.00 32.61 -2.94
CA THR A 162 -8.69 33.66 -1.97
C THR A 162 -9.49 33.43 -0.68
N PRO A 163 -8.84 33.38 0.50
CA PRO A 163 -9.55 33.18 1.77
C PRO A 163 -10.64 34.23 2.00
N TYR A 164 -11.77 33.82 2.58
CA TYR A 164 -12.93 34.67 2.91
C TYR A 164 -13.65 35.32 1.71
N SER A 165 -13.38 34.86 0.49
CA SER A 165 -14.14 35.24 -0.71
C SER A 165 -15.06 34.09 -1.13
N GLY A 166 -16.26 34.00 -0.55
CA GLY A 166 -17.27 32.98 -0.93
C GLY A 166 -17.72 33.05 -2.40
N GLN A 167 -17.33 34.12 -3.11
CA GLN A 167 -17.56 34.28 -4.55
C GLN A 167 -16.56 33.49 -5.40
N SER A 168 -15.43 33.06 -4.81
CA SER A 168 -14.36 32.39 -5.53
C SER A 168 -14.66 30.91 -5.81
N LYS A 169 -15.60 30.29 -5.09
CA LYS A 169 -15.88 28.85 -5.16
C LYS A 169 -17.36 28.53 -5.45
N PRO A 170 -17.70 28.00 -6.64
CA PRO A 170 -19.06 27.60 -6.98
C PRO A 170 -19.67 26.50 -6.09
N ILE A 171 -18.84 25.64 -5.49
CA ILE A 171 -19.26 24.44 -4.76
C ILE A 171 -19.98 24.74 -3.45
N GLU A 172 -19.78 25.92 -2.85
CA GLU A 172 -20.49 26.32 -1.63
C GLU A 172 -22.02 26.30 -1.81
N ARG A 173 -22.50 26.57 -3.02
CA ARG A 173 -23.93 26.46 -3.34
C ARG A 173 -24.39 25.00 -3.38
N ALA A 174 -23.58 24.11 -3.95
CA ALA A 174 -23.89 22.69 -3.99
C ALA A 174 -23.96 22.10 -2.58
N PHE A 175 -23.01 22.46 -1.71
CA PHE A 175 -23.04 22.06 -0.31
C PHE A 175 -24.27 22.57 0.44
N ARG A 176 -24.70 23.80 0.18
CA ARG A 176 -25.94 24.31 0.78
C ARG A 176 -27.15 23.48 0.34
N ASP A 177 -27.27 23.18 -0.95
CA ASP A 177 -28.34 22.32 -1.46
C ASP A 177 -28.30 20.95 -0.77
N MET A 178 -27.10 20.38 -0.56
CA MET A 178 -26.91 19.10 0.15
C MET A 178 -27.27 19.17 1.64
N CYS A 179 -26.97 20.27 2.34
CA CYS A 179 -27.42 20.44 3.73
C CYS A 179 -28.94 20.42 3.84
N ASP A 180 -29.63 20.95 2.84
CA ASP A 180 -31.10 21.01 2.83
C ASP A 180 -31.74 19.70 2.38
N SER A 181 -31.16 18.97 1.43
CA SER A 181 -31.74 17.71 0.93
C SER A 181 -31.23 16.45 1.64
N ILE A 182 -29.93 16.38 1.97
CA ILE A 182 -29.29 15.18 2.51
C ILE A 182 -29.28 15.21 4.03
N ALA A 183 -28.79 16.30 4.64
CA ALA A 183 -28.67 16.35 6.10
C ALA A 183 -30.03 16.35 6.83
N LYS A 184 -31.10 16.72 6.13
CA LYS A 184 -32.49 16.71 6.62
C LYS A 184 -33.32 15.55 6.08
N ASP A 185 -32.67 14.54 5.49
CA ASP A 185 -33.38 13.35 5.03
C ASP A 185 -34.11 12.69 6.21
N PRO A 186 -35.40 12.30 6.07
CA PRO A 186 -36.16 11.67 7.15
C PRO A 186 -35.50 10.43 7.76
N ARG A 187 -34.63 9.73 7.03
CA ARG A 187 -33.88 8.58 7.53
C ARG A 187 -32.87 8.95 8.62
N PHE A 188 -32.48 10.22 8.68
CA PHE A 188 -31.55 10.79 9.66
C PHE A 188 -32.24 11.47 10.85
N ASP A 189 -33.55 11.32 10.99
CA ASP A 189 -34.29 11.74 12.18
C ASP A 189 -33.65 11.14 13.46
N GLY A 190 -33.51 11.95 14.50
CA GLY A 190 -32.75 11.65 15.71
C GLY A 190 -31.23 11.89 15.65
N ALA A 191 -30.65 11.96 14.44
CA ALA A 191 -29.22 12.13 14.23
C ALA A 191 -28.82 13.51 13.69
N TRP A 192 -29.76 14.28 13.17
CA TRP A 192 -29.51 15.64 12.70
C TRP A 192 -29.14 16.58 13.86
N THR A 193 -28.10 17.39 13.68
CA THR A 193 -27.53 18.21 14.76
C THR A 193 -28.04 19.65 14.78
N GLY A 194 -28.83 20.05 13.79
CA GLY A 194 -29.16 21.44 13.56
C GLY A 194 -28.12 22.17 12.69
N ASN A 195 -28.55 23.25 12.03
CA ASN A 195 -27.71 24.05 11.12
C ASN A 195 -26.88 25.13 11.83
N ARG A 196 -27.12 25.36 13.13
CA ARG A 196 -26.37 26.28 13.99
C ARG A 196 -26.24 25.71 15.39
N PRO A 197 -25.18 26.05 16.15
CA PRO A 197 -25.00 25.57 17.52
C PRO A 197 -26.20 25.84 18.44
N GLU A 198 -26.93 26.93 18.21
CA GLU A 198 -28.11 27.34 18.99
C GLU A 198 -29.42 26.74 18.47
N ALA A 199 -29.42 26.19 17.25
CA ALA A 199 -30.60 25.66 16.57
C ALA A 199 -30.61 24.12 16.63
N LYS A 200 -30.45 23.57 17.83
CA LYS A 200 -30.46 22.11 18.05
C LYS A 200 -31.90 21.58 18.00
N PRO A 201 -32.15 20.47 17.29
CA PRO A 201 -33.44 19.78 17.33
C PRO A 201 -33.79 19.27 18.72
N GLU A 202 -35.08 19.04 18.99
CA GLU A 202 -35.54 18.50 20.28
C GLU A 202 -35.01 17.08 20.54
N ASP A 203 -34.80 16.32 19.47
CA ASP A 203 -34.25 14.96 19.42
C ASP A 203 -32.72 14.90 19.25
N TYR A 204 -32.03 16.03 19.42
CA TYR A 204 -30.57 16.13 19.24
C TYR A 204 -29.81 15.06 20.02
N GLY A 205 -29.01 14.26 19.30
CA GLY A 205 -28.15 13.24 19.89
C GLY A 205 -28.89 12.01 20.43
N SER A 206 -30.18 11.86 20.12
CA SER A 206 -30.96 10.67 20.46
C SER A 206 -30.54 9.44 19.63
N ARG A 207 -29.96 9.67 18.43
CA ARG A 207 -29.50 8.63 17.51
C ARG A 207 -28.18 9.01 16.84
N ALA A 208 -27.40 8.00 16.49
CA ALA A 208 -26.33 8.09 15.51
C ALA A 208 -26.61 7.08 14.40
N VAL A 209 -26.43 7.49 13.14
CA VAL A 209 -26.64 6.64 11.97
C VAL A 209 -25.38 5.82 11.72
N GLU A 210 -25.52 4.56 11.32
CA GLU A 210 -24.37 3.74 10.93
C GLU A 210 -23.73 4.29 9.64
N LEU A 211 -22.39 4.23 9.55
CA LEU A 211 -21.66 4.81 8.43
C LEU A 211 -22.16 4.34 7.06
N GLU A 212 -22.45 3.04 6.91
CA GLU A 212 -22.93 2.47 5.64
C GLU A 212 -24.27 3.07 5.20
N ASP A 213 -25.21 3.24 6.14
CA ASP A 213 -26.49 3.89 5.87
C ASP A 213 -26.29 5.36 5.49
N PHE A 214 -25.41 6.07 6.19
CA PHE A 214 -25.08 7.45 5.85
C PHE A 214 -24.51 7.56 4.43
N LEU A 215 -23.55 6.70 4.07
CA LEU A 215 -22.92 6.70 2.74
C LEU A 215 -23.92 6.39 1.63
N ARG A 216 -24.85 5.46 1.86
CA ARG A 216 -25.92 5.13 0.91
C ARG A 216 -26.83 6.33 0.65
N VAL A 217 -27.35 6.97 1.70
CA VAL A 217 -28.21 8.15 1.58
C VAL A 217 -27.46 9.34 0.96
N LEU A 218 -26.19 9.52 1.32
CA LEU A 218 -25.33 10.53 0.72
C LEU A 218 -25.16 10.32 -0.79
N ALA A 219 -24.89 9.08 -1.22
CA ALA A 219 -24.75 8.74 -2.63
C ALA A 219 -26.05 9.02 -3.42
N GLU A 220 -27.20 8.59 -2.89
CA GLU A 220 -28.52 8.88 -3.46
C GLU A 220 -28.76 10.39 -3.58
N GLY A 221 -28.46 11.15 -2.53
CA GLY A 221 -28.68 12.59 -2.49
C GLY A 221 -27.75 13.39 -3.42
N ILE A 222 -26.50 12.94 -3.61
CA ILE A 222 -25.59 13.54 -4.59
C ILE A 222 -26.07 13.24 -6.01
N GLU A 223 -26.55 12.03 -6.28
CA GLU A 223 -27.09 11.68 -7.60
C GLU A 223 -28.37 12.47 -7.91
N GLU A 224 -29.27 12.62 -6.93
CA GLU A 224 -30.45 13.49 -7.04
C GLU A 224 -30.03 14.93 -7.32
N HIS A 225 -29.01 15.44 -6.61
CA HIS A 225 -28.47 16.79 -6.87
C HIS A 225 -27.98 16.94 -8.31
N ASN A 226 -27.22 15.97 -8.81
CA ASN A 226 -26.67 16.01 -10.16
C ASN A 226 -27.76 15.93 -11.25
N THR A 227 -28.77 15.08 -11.05
CA THR A 227 -29.84 14.81 -12.04
C THR A 227 -31.04 15.76 -11.94
N ARG A 228 -31.13 16.57 -10.88
CA ARG A 228 -32.23 17.52 -10.67
C ARG A 228 -32.39 18.48 -11.85
N GLN A 229 -33.56 18.45 -12.46
CA GLN A 229 -33.99 19.34 -13.54
C GLN A 229 -34.26 20.77 -13.05
N GLY A 230 -34.40 21.71 -13.99
CA GLY A 230 -34.75 23.10 -13.69
C GLY A 230 -33.59 23.95 -13.15
N ARG A 231 -32.33 23.57 -13.42
CA ARG A 231 -31.18 24.35 -12.92
C ARG A 231 -31.09 25.71 -13.61
N ARG A 232 -31.02 26.76 -12.82
CA ARG A 232 -30.97 28.17 -13.27
C ARG A 232 -29.54 28.70 -13.48
N SER A 233 -28.55 27.83 -13.68
CA SER A 233 -27.20 28.27 -14.04
C SER A 233 -27.18 28.74 -15.50
N GLU A 234 -26.20 29.59 -15.83
CA GLU A 234 -26.04 30.16 -17.18
C GLU A 234 -25.89 29.07 -18.25
N VAL A 235 -25.22 27.96 -17.91
CA VAL A 235 -24.98 26.84 -18.82
C VAL A 235 -26.15 25.84 -18.84
N ALA A 236 -26.76 25.53 -17.69
CA ALA A 236 -27.78 24.49 -17.63
C ALA A 236 -29.12 24.92 -18.20
N TYR A 237 -29.50 26.19 -18.04
CA TYR A 237 -30.68 26.78 -18.66
C TYR A 237 -31.96 25.92 -18.53
N GLY A 238 -32.25 25.43 -17.33
CA GLY A 238 -33.41 24.60 -17.03
C GLY A 238 -33.18 23.08 -17.13
N ARG A 239 -32.04 22.64 -17.65
CA ARG A 239 -31.63 21.22 -17.67
C ARG A 239 -30.95 20.81 -16.36
N SER A 240 -30.65 19.52 -16.22
CA SER A 240 -29.85 18.98 -15.12
C SER A 240 -28.34 19.24 -15.31
N PHE A 241 -27.54 19.05 -14.26
CA PHE A 241 -26.08 19.15 -14.38
C PHE A 241 -25.50 17.96 -15.17
N VAL A 242 -26.11 16.78 -15.04
CA VAL A 242 -25.71 15.58 -15.79
C VAL A 242 -25.85 15.78 -17.29
N GLU A 243 -27.02 16.21 -17.78
CA GLU A 243 -27.26 16.39 -19.22
C GLU A 243 -26.26 17.37 -19.85
N VAL A 244 -26.00 18.48 -19.16
CA VAL A 244 -25.07 19.52 -19.63
C VAL A 244 -23.64 19.02 -19.63
N PHE A 245 -23.26 18.28 -18.59
CA PHE A 245 -21.92 17.70 -18.50
C PHE A 245 -21.72 16.65 -19.58
N ASP A 246 -22.63 15.70 -19.73
CA ASP A 246 -22.51 14.58 -20.66
C ASP A 246 -22.46 15.05 -22.12
N GLU A 247 -23.28 16.03 -22.49
CA GLU A 247 -23.28 16.64 -23.82
C GLU A 247 -21.92 17.27 -24.15
N SER A 248 -21.37 18.08 -23.24
CA SER A 248 -20.08 18.73 -23.44
C SER A 248 -18.93 17.71 -23.40
N TYR A 249 -18.95 16.80 -22.44
CA TYR A 249 -17.93 15.77 -22.23
C TYR A 249 -17.78 14.85 -23.45
N ALA A 250 -18.88 14.51 -24.13
CA ALA A 250 -18.84 13.68 -25.34
C ALA A 250 -18.05 14.31 -26.51
N SER A 251 -17.91 15.63 -26.54
CA SER A 251 -17.20 16.37 -27.59
C SER A 251 -15.84 16.93 -27.15
N ALA A 252 -15.56 16.94 -25.84
CA ALA A 252 -14.37 17.56 -25.28
C ALA A 252 -13.11 16.69 -25.44
N PRO A 253 -11.93 17.28 -25.65
CA PRO A 253 -10.66 16.55 -25.77
C PRO A 253 -10.10 16.12 -24.40
N ILE A 254 -10.72 15.12 -23.78
CA ILE A 254 -10.37 14.68 -22.42
C ILE A 254 -9.16 13.72 -22.40
N ARG A 255 -8.17 14.03 -21.56
CA ARG A 255 -7.01 13.17 -21.30
C ARG A 255 -7.37 12.07 -20.30
N LYS A 256 -7.03 10.82 -20.59
CA LYS A 256 -7.21 9.68 -19.66
C LYS A 256 -5.89 9.30 -19.01
N ALA A 257 -5.95 8.91 -17.73
CA ALA A 257 -4.78 8.44 -16.99
C ALA A 257 -4.35 7.05 -17.47
N THR A 258 -3.05 6.87 -17.65
CA THR A 258 -2.43 5.57 -17.92
C THR A 258 -2.39 4.70 -16.65
N ALA A 259 -2.25 3.38 -16.80
CA ALA A 259 -2.14 2.46 -15.67
C ALA A 259 -1.00 2.81 -14.68
N ALA A 260 0.10 3.38 -15.17
CA ALA A 260 1.19 3.85 -14.32
C ALA A 260 0.80 5.11 -13.53
N GLN A 261 0.10 6.06 -14.15
CA GLN A 261 -0.40 7.27 -13.51
C GLN A 261 -1.47 6.97 -12.46
N ARG A 262 -2.29 5.93 -12.67
CA ARG A 262 -3.31 5.46 -11.70
C ARG A 262 -2.75 5.16 -10.31
N ARG A 263 -1.48 4.81 -10.24
CA ARG A 263 -0.81 4.44 -9.00
C ARG A 263 -0.29 5.65 -8.22
N LEU A 264 -0.43 6.87 -8.74
CA LEU A 264 0.09 8.09 -8.10
C LEU A 264 -0.77 8.55 -6.91
N TRP A 265 -2.07 8.24 -6.91
CA TRP A 265 -3.00 8.65 -5.85
C TRP A 265 -3.30 7.57 -4.81
N LEU A 266 -2.77 6.35 -5.02
CA LEU A 266 -2.88 5.26 -4.06
C LEU A 266 -1.93 5.44 -2.88
N LEU A 267 -2.32 4.95 -1.71
CA LEU A 267 -1.52 5.02 -0.49
C LEU A 267 -0.35 4.05 -0.56
N GLY A 268 0.85 4.51 -0.20
CA GLY A 268 2.03 3.66 -0.06
C GLY A 268 2.21 3.11 1.35
N ALA A 269 2.42 1.80 1.48
CA ALA A 269 2.95 1.19 2.70
C ALA A 269 4.33 0.57 2.43
N GLU A 270 5.34 1.08 3.12
CA GLU A 270 6.73 0.64 2.98
C GLU A 270 7.07 -0.52 3.91
N GLY A 271 8.13 -1.26 3.56
CA GLY A 271 8.73 -2.26 4.44
C GLY A 271 7.94 -3.55 4.58
N GLN A 272 6.94 -3.78 3.71
CA GLN A 272 6.22 -5.05 3.69
C GLN A 272 7.14 -6.15 3.20
N ARG A 273 7.12 -7.32 3.86
CA ARG A 273 7.98 -8.44 3.50
C ARG A 273 7.16 -9.53 2.83
N LEU A 274 7.58 -9.93 1.63
CA LEU A 274 6.99 -11.07 0.95
C LEU A 274 7.33 -12.36 1.71
N ASN A 275 6.40 -13.30 1.73
CA ASN A 275 6.64 -14.61 2.33
C ASN A 275 7.84 -15.29 1.66
N SER A 276 8.78 -15.80 2.46
CA SER A 276 10.03 -16.38 1.96
C SER A 276 9.87 -17.68 1.18
N ARG A 277 8.70 -18.34 1.27
CA ARG A 277 8.42 -19.58 0.55
C ARG A 277 7.48 -19.37 -0.63
N THR A 278 6.42 -18.60 -0.44
CA THR A 278 5.33 -18.46 -1.42
C THR A 278 5.34 -17.13 -2.17
N GLY A 279 6.04 -16.12 -1.68
CA GLY A 279 5.99 -14.75 -2.23
C GLY A 279 4.71 -13.99 -1.88
N GLU A 280 3.75 -14.59 -1.15
CA GLU A 280 2.51 -13.92 -0.77
C GLU A 280 2.74 -12.74 0.19
N ILE A 281 1.81 -11.80 0.17
CA ILE A 281 1.78 -10.69 1.12
C ILE A 281 0.48 -10.73 1.93
N ALA A 282 0.60 -10.70 3.25
CA ALA A 282 -0.53 -10.58 4.15
C ALA A 282 -0.63 -9.12 4.61
N PHE A 283 -1.73 -8.45 4.28
CA PHE A 283 -1.93 -7.03 4.58
C PHE A 283 -3.39 -6.76 4.97
N GLN A 284 -3.59 -6.13 6.13
CA GLN A 284 -4.91 -5.80 6.69
C GLN A 284 -5.91 -6.97 6.64
N ASN A 285 -5.52 -8.13 7.18
CA ASN A 285 -6.29 -9.39 7.21
C ASN A 285 -6.62 -10.01 5.84
N ASN A 286 -6.14 -9.45 4.74
CA ASN A 286 -6.28 -10.03 3.41
C ASN A 286 -4.94 -10.61 2.95
N ARG A 287 -4.99 -11.64 2.12
CA ARG A 287 -3.80 -12.25 1.50
C ARG A 287 -3.82 -11.94 0.02
N TYR A 288 -2.68 -11.52 -0.52
CA TYR A 288 -2.53 -11.18 -1.94
C TYR A 288 -1.39 -11.98 -2.53
N TRP A 289 -1.60 -12.46 -3.76
CA TRP A 289 -0.63 -13.30 -4.43
C TRP A 289 -0.80 -13.25 -5.95
N ALA A 290 0.34 -13.22 -6.63
CA ALA A 290 0.45 -13.42 -8.07
C ALA A 290 1.68 -14.28 -8.35
N GLU A 291 1.69 -14.96 -9.50
CA GLU A 291 2.75 -15.89 -9.90
C GLU A 291 4.16 -15.24 -9.88
N TRP A 292 4.27 -14.02 -10.40
CA TRP A 292 5.53 -13.26 -10.44
C TRP A 292 6.09 -12.88 -9.05
N MET A 293 5.28 -12.93 -7.99
CA MET A 293 5.74 -12.57 -6.64
C MET A 293 6.72 -13.59 -6.06
N GLN A 294 6.72 -14.81 -6.58
CA GLN A 294 7.60 -15.88 -6.11
C GLN A 294 9.07 -15.61 -6.42
N ASP A 295 9.36 -14.89 -7.51
CA ASP A 295 10.73 -14.51 -7.90
C ASP A 295 11.37 -13.55 -6.89
N PHE A 296 10.55 -12.82 -6.14
CA PHE A 296 10.97 -11.85 -5.13
C PHE A 296 10.69 -12.35 -3.70
N ALA A 297 10.51 -13.66 -3.51
CA ALA A 297 10.14 -14.24 -2.22
C ALA A 297 11.15 -13.90 -1.11
N GLY A 298 10.64 -13.38 0.01
CA GLY A 298 11.46 -12.99 1.17
C GLY A 298 12.04 -11.57 1.11
N GLU A 299 11.92 -10.88 -0.02
CA GLU A 299 12.34 -9.49 -0.20
C GLU A 299 11.39 -8.50 0.48
N ARG A 300 11.87 -7.26 0.66
CA ARG A 300 11.07 -6.15 1.15
C ARG A 300 10.56 -5.34 -0.03
N VAL A 301 9.28 -5.01 0.00
CA VAL A 301 8.56 -4.30 -1.05
C VAL A 301 7.80 -3.11 -0.48
N VAL A 302 7.43 -2.20 -1.37
CA VAL A 302 6.49 -1.11 -1.10
C VAL A 302 5.20 -1.45 -1.83
N ILE A 303 4.07 -1.41 -1.13
CA ILE A 303 2.75 -1.66 -1.73
C ILE A 303 1.99 -0.35 -1.88
N ARG A 304 1.18 -0.25 -2.93
CA ARG A 304 0.21 0.82 -3.14
C ARG A 304 -1.21 0.27 -3.21
N PHE A 305 -2.13 0.89 -2.49
CA PHE A 305 -3.51 0.41 -2.33
C PHE A 305 -4.52 1.54 -2.05
N ASP A 306 -5.81 1.26 -2.25
CA ASP A 306 -6.91 2.08 -1.75
C ASP A 306 -7.40 1.50 -0.41
N PRO A 307 -7.39 2.26 0.71
CA PRO A 307 -7.88 1.76 2.00
C PRO A 307 -9.40 1.47 2.01
N ALA A 308 -10.18 2.06 1.11
CA ALA A 308 -11.61 1.83 0.99
C ALA A 308 -11.95 0.61 0.11
N ASP A 309 -11.02 0.17 -0.74
CA ASP A 309 -11.17 -1.01 -1.59
C ASP A 309 -9.90 -1.85 -1.57
N LEU A 310 -9.73 -2.59 -0.48
CA LEU A 310 -8.65 -3.57 -0.34
C LEU A 310 -8.82 -4.79 -1.25
N TRP A 311 -9.99 -4.98 -1.89
CA TRP A 311 -10.24 -6.14 -2.73
C TRP A 311 -9.89 -5.92 -4.20
N ALA A 312 -9.72 -4.66 -4.62
CA ALA A 312 -9.18 -4.29 -5.94
C ALA A 312 -7.77 -4.86 -6.19
N GLY A 313 -7.01 -5.15 -5.13
CA GLY A 313 -5.64 -5.69 -5.22
C GLY A 313 -4.57 -4.67 -4.84
N LEU A 314 -3.31 -5.13 -4.81
CA LEU A 314 -2.15 -4.30 -4.44
C LEU A 314 -1.24 -4.08 -5.63
N HIS A 315 -0.74 -2.86 -5.79
CA HIS A 315 0.37 -2.59 -6.71
C HIS A 315 1.70 -2.65 -5.95
N VAL A 316 2.59 -3.54 -6.36
CA VAL A 316 3.83 -3.83 -5.63
C VAL A 316 5.02 -3.23 -6.36
N TYR A 317 5.91 -2.64 -5.56
CA TYR A 317 7.14 -2.00 -5.98
C TYR A 317 8.32 -2.56 -5.20
N ALA A 318 9.48 -2.65 -5.83
CA ALA A 318 10.74 -2.88 -5.15
C ALA A 318 11.13 -1.68 -4.28
N GLN A 319 12.06 -1.87 -3.34
CA GLN A 319 12.53 -0.79 -2.47
C GLN A 319 13.23 0.36 -3.21
N ASP A 320 13.77 0.09 -4.39
CA ASP A 320 14.38 1.09 -5.26
C ASP A 320 13.35 1.92 -6.06
N GLY A 321 12.05 1.62 -5.91
CA GLY A 321 10.95 2.27 -6.62
C GLY A 321 10.59 1.62 -7.97
N GLY A 322 11.25 0.53 -8.36
CA GLY A 322 10.90 -0.25 -9.54
C GLY A 322 9.52 -0.90 -9.40
N TYR A 323 8.67 -0.77 -10.41
CA TYR A 323 7.35 -1.42 -10.40
C TYR A 323 7.49 -2.91 -10.71
N LEU A 324 7.00 -3.77 -9.81
CA LEU A 324 7.07 -5.23 -9.97
C LEU A 324 5.81 -5.78 -10.65
N GLY A 325 4.64 -5.41 -10.16
CA GLY A 325 3.39 -5.94 -10.69
C GLY A 325 2.16 -5.65 -9.83
N GLU A 326 1.02 -6.16 -10.28
CA GLU A 326 -0.24 -6.13 -9.54
C GLU A 326 -0.48 -7.50 -8.89
N ALA A 327 -0.88 -7.48 -7.63
CA ALA A 327 -1.16 -8.64 -6.80
C ALA A 327 -2.66 -8.65 -6.44
N PRO A 328 -3.48 -9.51 -7.08
CA PRO A 328 -4.88 -9.63 -6.73
C PRO A 328 -5.05 -10.28 -5.36
N VAL A 329 -6.24 -10.11 -4.76
CA VAL A 329 -6.56 -10.77 -3.49
C VAL A 329 -6.72 -12.28 -3.71
N LEU A 330 -6.01 -13.06 -2.91
CA LEU A 330 -6.05 -14.53 -2.92
C LEU A 330 -7.14 -15.05 -1.98
N GLU A 331 -7.28 -14.45 -0.81
CA GLU A 331 -8.23 -14.87 0.24
C GLU A 331 -8.85 -13.62 0.86
N ARG A 332 -10.18 -13.52 0.75
CA ARG A 332 -10.97 -12.47 1.39
C ARG A 332 -11.24 -12.92 2.81
N SER A 333 -10.98 -12.09 3.81
CA SER A 333 -11.30 -12.45 5.19
C SER A 333 -12.81 -12.35 5.47
N GLY A 334 -13.57 -13.31 4.94
CA GLY A 334 -14.94 -13.63 5.35
C GLY A 334 -14.95 -15.04 5.95
N PHE A 335 -15.25 -15.17 7.24
CA PHE A 335 -15.04 -16.38 8.04
C PHE A 335 -15.84 -17.63 7.59
N PHE A 336 -16.73 -17.52 6.60
CA PHE A 336 -17.53 -18.62 6.08
C PHE A 336 -17.74 -18.51 4.57
N ASP A 337 -16.80 -19.02 3.77
CA ASP A 337 -17.12 -19.34 2.39
C ASP A 337 -16.45 -20.65 1.90
N LEU A 338 -17.26 -21.72 1.85
CA LEU A 338 -16.87 -23.02 1.30
C LEU A 338 -16.64 -22.95 -0.23
N GLU A 339 -17.16 -21.92 -0.89
CA GLU A 339 -17.00 -21.66 -2.33
C GLU A 339 -15.57 -21.16 -2.63
N GLU A 340 -15.02 -20.27 -1.80
CA GLU A 340 -13.66 -19.71 -1.94
C GLU A 340 -12.58 -20.80 -1.82
N ALA A 341 -12.73 -21.74 -0.88
CA ALA A 341 -11.80 -22.87 -0.74
C ALA A 341 -11.73 -23.74 -2.01
N ARG A 342 -12.85 -23.90 -2.74
CA ARG A 342 -12.89 -24.64 -4.01
C ARG A 342 -12.25 -23.87 -5.16
N ILE A 343 -12.45 -22.55 -5.22
CA ILE A 343 -11.84 -21.67 -6.22
C ILE A 343 -10.31 -21.67 -6.06
N THR A 344 -9.82 -21.49 -4.84
CA THR A 344 -8.39 -21.51 -4.52
C THR A 344 -7.75 -22.87 -4.80
N ALA A 345 -8.43 -23.97 -4.49
CA ALA A 345 -7.95 -25.32 -4.83
C ALA A 345 -7.88 -25.55 -6.35
N ARG A 346 -8.84 -25.02 -7.12
CA ARG A 346 -8.84 -25.11 -8.59
C ARG A 346 -7.72 -24.27 -9.20
N ALA A 347 -7.55 -23.03 -8.75
CA ALA A 347 -6.47 -22.14 -9.18
C ALA A 347 -5.09 -22.77 -8.91
N ARG A 348 -4.88 -23.33 -7.71
CA ARG A 348 -3.64 -24.04 -7.36
C ARG A 348 -3.37 -25.24 -8.26
N ARG A 349 -4.39 -26.05 -8.60
CA ARG A 349 -4.23 -27.20 -9.52
C ARG A 349 -3.89 -26.75 -10.93
N ALA A 350 -4.51 -25.68 -11.43
CA ALA A 350 -4.22 -25.12 -12.73
C ALA A 350 -2.78 -24.61 -12.81
N TRP A 351 -2.33 -23.87 -11.79
CA TRP A 351 -0.95 -23.39 -11.67
C TRP A 351 0.07 -24.55 -11.62
N LEU A 352 -0.14 -25.55 -10.75
CA LEU A 352 0.73 -26.72 -10.68
C LEU A 352 0.82 -27.50 -12.00
N LYS A 353 -0.23 -27.45 -12.83
CA LYS A 353 -0.24 -28.07 -14.16
C LYS A 353 0.58 -27.24 -15.15
N ALA A 354 0.36 -25.93 -15.19
CA ALA A 354 1.10 -25.01 -16.05
C ALA A 354 2.61 -25.06 -15.76
N GLU A 355 3.00 -25.08 -14.49
CA GLU A 355 4.41 -25.15 -14.09
C GLU A 355 5.06 -26.49 -14.46
N LYS A 356 4.32 -27.60 -14.33
CA LYS A 356 4.79 -28.92 -14.81
C LYS A 356 4.99 -28.93 -16.32
N GLU A 357 4.10 -28.28 -17.08
CA GLU A 357 4.20 -28.15 -18.53
C GLU A 357 5.39 -27.27 -18.91
N ALA A 358 5.59 -26.12 -18.26
CA ALA A 358 6.75 -25.25 -18.45
C ALA A 358 8.07 -25.97 -18.13
N ALA A 359 8.14 -26.67 -16.98
CA ALA A 359 9.30 -27.48 -16.61
C ALA A 359 9.58 -28.61 -17.62
N SER A 360 8.54 -29.21 -18.20
CA SER A 360 8.69 -30.22 -19.26
C SER A 360 9.19 -29.62 -20.56
N ALA A 361 8.73 -28.41 -20.93
CA ALA A 361 9.18 -27.69 -22.11
C ALA A 361 10.65 -27.21 -21.99
N HIS A 362 11.08 -26.87 -20.76
CA HIS A 362 12.47 -26.48 -20.48
C HIS A 362 13.43 -27.66 -20.32
N ARG A 363 12.94 -28.90 -20.15
CA ARG A 363 13.77 -30.12 -20.20
C ARG A 363 14.18 -30.44 -21.64
N ARG A 364 15.27 -29.81 -22.12
CA ARG A 364 15.91 -30.14 -23.41
C ARG A 364 16.71 -31.44 -23.39
N TYR A 365 17.17 -31.88 -22.23
CA TYR A 365 17.96 -33.10 -22.05
C TYR A 365 17.43 -33.89 -20.86
N THR A 366 17.37 -35.21 -20.99
CA THR A 366 17.11 -36.10 -19.87
C THR A 366 18.32 -36.14 -18.93
N ALA A 367 18.10 -36.46 -17.64
CA ALA A 367 19.19 -36.59 -16.67
C ALA A 367 20.27 -37.59 -17.12
N ALA A 368 19.88 -38.63 -17.88
CA ALA A 368 20.81 -39.59 -18.47
C ALA A 368 21.64 -39.02 -19.63
N GLU A 369 21.10 -38.10 -20.42
CA GLU A 369 21.84 -37.43 -21.50
C GLU A 369 22.80 -36.37 -20.96
N LEU A 370 22.39 -35.64 -19.92
CA LEU A 370 23.25 -34.74 -19.16
C LEU A 370 24.39 -35.49 -18.48
N GLY A 371 24.09 -36.65 -17.87
CA GLY A 371 25.11 -37.55 -17.31
C GLY A 371 26.12 -38.00 -18.36
N ARG A 372 25.66 -38.45 -19.53
CA ARG A 372 26.56 -38.83 -20.64
C ARG A 372 27.40 -37.66 -21.15
N GLN A 373 26.86 -36.45 -21.21
CA GLN A 373 27.62 -35.26 -21.61
C GLN A 373 28.64 -34.86 -20.54
N LEU A 374 28.31 -35.00 -19.26
CA LEU A 374 29.26 -34.80 -18.14
C LEU A 374 30.37 -35.86 -18.15
N ASP A 375 30.04 -37.11 -18.45
CA ASP A 375 31.03 -38.20 -18.60
C ASP A 375 31.97 -37.95 -19.78
N LEU A 376 31.45 -37.45 -20.90
CA LEU A 376 32.23 -37.05 -22.08
C LEU A 376 33.09 -35.79 -21.85
N ALA A 377 32.63 -34.88 -20.98
CA ALA A 377 33.34 -33.67 -20.60
C ALA A 377 34.30 -33.89 -19.41
N SER A 378 34.27 -35.06 -18.78
CA SER A 378 35.15 -35.41 -17.68
C SER A 378 36.59 -35.49 -18.21
N PRO A 379 37.56 -34.74 -17.64
CA PRO A 379 38.94 -34.81 -18.09
C PRO A 379 39.43 -36.26 -17.96
N GLY A 380 39.83 -36.85 -19.09
CA GLY A 380 40.40 -38.19 -19.12
C GLY A 380 41.54 -38.32 -18.11
N GLU A 381 41.64 -39.49 -17.49
CA GLU A 381 42.63 -39.82 -16.46
C GLU A 381 44.02 -39.34 -16.91
N PRO A 382 44.67 -38.42 -16.16
CA PRO A 382 45.94 -37.86 -16.58
C PRO A 382 46.96 -38.99 -16.75
N PRO A 383 47.77 -38.98 -17.82
CA PRO A 383 48.73 -40.04 -18.05
C PRO A 383 49.63 -40.20 -16.81
N PRO A 384 49.90 -41.44 -16.37
CA PRO A 384 50.73 -41.66 -15.19
C PRO A 384 52.07 -40.96 -15.40
N PRO A 385 52.55 -40.17 -14.42
CA PRO A 385 53.77 -39.40 -14.59
C PRO A 385 54.96 -40.32 -14.84
N GLU A 386 55.58 -40.21 -16.02
CA GLU A 386 56.82 -40.91 -16.33
C GLU A 386 57.94 -40.39 -15.43
N ALA A 387 58.53 -41.28 -14.64
CA ALA A 387 59.66 -40.96 -13.78
C ALA A 387 60.90 -40.61 -14.62
N LYS A 388 61.16 -39.32 -14.84
CA LYS A 388 62.37 -38.80 -15.51
C LYS A 388 63.69 -39.02 -14.74
N VAL A 389 63.64 -39.63 -13.55
CA VAL A 389 64.84 -40.05 -12.80
C VAL A 389 64.64 -41.48 -12.30
N VAL A 390 65.18 -42.45 -13.05
CA VAL A 390 65.33 -43.83 -12.59
C VAL A 390 66.54 -43.88 -11.66
N ARG A 391 66.33 -44.02 -10.35
CA ARG A 391 67.41 -44.38 -9.42
C ARG A 391 67.79 -45.83 -9.67
N LEU A 392 69.03 -46.06 -10.12
CA LEU A 392 69.61 -47.39 -10.30
C LEU A 392 69.63 -48.11 -8.94
N VAL A 393 68.74 -49.08 -8.74
CA VAL A 393 68.80 -49.99 -7.60
C VAL A 393 69.95 -50.96 -7.87
N LYS A 394 71.04 -50.84 -7.10
CA LYS A 394 72.13 -51.82 -7.11
C LYS A 394 71.60 -53.18 -6.64
N PRO A 395 71.88 -54.28 -7.35
CA PRO A 395 71.45 -55.60 -6.91
C PRO A 395 72.17 -55.95 -5.60
N LYS A 396 71.41 -56.18 -4.53
CA LYS A 396 71.88 -57.00 -3.42
C LYS A 396 71.82 -58.44 -3.87
N THR A 397 72.94 -59.12 -3.68
CA THR A 397 73.22 -60.52 -3.95
C THR A 397 72.11 -61.44 -3.45
N ALA A 398 71.81 -62.44 -4.29
CA ALA A 398 70.85 -63.50 -4.05
C ALA A 398 71.21 -64.33 -2.81
N ALA A 399 70.17 -64.69 -2.04
CA ALA A 399 70.18 -65.90 -1.23
C ALA A 399 68.86 -66.65 -1.46
N ALA A 400 69.01 -67.81 -2.08
CA ALA A 400 68.19 -69.02 -2.09
C ALA A 400 66.65 -68.87 -2.23
N THR A 401 66.16 -69.30 -3.40
CA THR A 401 64.81 -69.85 -3.59
C THR A 401 64.68 -71.18 -2.83
N PRO A 402 63.45 -71.54 -2.41
CA PRO A 402 62.89 -72.77 -2.93
C PRO A 402 61.51 -72.54 -3.59
N ALA A 403 61.32 -73.19 -4.73
CA ALA A 403 60.04 -73.33 -5.44
C ALA A 403 59.24 -74.54 -4.85
N PRO A 404 58.06 -74.89 -5.39
CA PRO A 404 56.79 -74.17 -5.31
C PRO A 404 55.66 -75.08 -4.76
N SER A 405 54.50 -74.52 -4.39
CA SER A 405 53.23 -75.28 -4.25
C SER A 405 51.99 -74.37 -4.39
N PRO A 406 50.84 -74.94 -4.78
CA PRO A 406 50.07 -74.48 -5.93
C PRO A 406 49.06 -73.36 -5.66
N ALA A 407 48.75 -72.64 -6.74
CA ALA A 407 47.76 -71.57 -6.82
C ALA A 407 46.36 -72.04 -6.42
N GLN A 408 45.77 -71.34 -5.44
CA GLN A 408 44.32 -71.25 -5.31
C GLN A 408 43.82 -70.01 -6.08
N PRO A 409 42.67 -70.09 -6.76
CA PRO A 409 42.10 -68.97 -7.50
C PRO A 409 41.74 -67.85 -6.53
N GLY A 410 42.40 -66.70 -6.70
CA GLY A 410 42.12 -65.48 -5.96
C GLY A 410 40.67 -65.06 -6.15
N SER A 411 39.95 -65.03 -5.03
CA SER A 411 38.61 -64.49 -4.86
C SER A 411 38.47 -63.10 -5.48
N ILE A 412 37.34 -62.85 -6.15
CA ILE A 412 36.85 -61.51 -6.47
C ILE A 412 36.77 -60.73 -5.17
N THR A 413 37.75 -59.86 -4.92
CA THR A 413 37.70 -58.91 -3.83
C THR A 413 36.70 -57.83 -4.21
N ALA A 414 35.50 -57.90 -3.65
CA ALA A 414 34.57 -56.79 -3.63
C ALA A 414 35.29 -55.58 -3.01
N LEU A 415 35.47 -54.53 -3.80
CA LEU A 415 35.85 -53.22 -3.29
C LEU A 415 34.84 -52.84 -2.20
N PRO A 416 35.26 -52.62 -0.95
CA PRO A 416 34.37 -52.07 0.04
C PRO A 416 34.02 -50.66 -0.43
N LEU A 417 32.80 -50.46 -0.92
CA LEU A 417 32.20 -49.14 -0.94
C LEU A 417 32.38 -48.60 0.47
N ARG A 418 33.18 -47.54 0.56
CA ARG A 418 33.36 -46.76 1.78
C ARG A 418 31.95 -46.50 2.30
N ALA A 419 31.60 -47.13 3.43
CA ALA A 419 30.32 -46.87 4.07
C ALA A 419 30.21 -45.36 4.20
N ALA A 420 29.13 -44.79 3.68
CA ALA A 420 28.78 -43.41 3.96
C ALA A 420 28.91 -43.23 5.48
N PRO A 421 29.55 -42.15 5.97
CA PRO A 421 29.63 -41.93 7.41
C PRO A 421 28.21 -42.05 7.94
N ALA A 422 28.00 -42.98 8.89
CA ALA A 422 26.73 -43.14 9.55
C ALA A 422 26.27 -41.73 9.94
N ALA A 423 25.09 -41.33 9.45
CA ALA A 423 24.50 -40.05 9.79
C ALA A 423 24.56 -39.95 11.31
N ALA A 424 25.36 -39.01 11.82
CA ALA A 424 25.42 -38.74 13.24
C ALA A 424 23.97 -38.49 13.66
N THR A 425 23.44 -39.35 14.51
CA THR A 425 22.15 -39.14 15.18
C THR A 425 22.14 -37.68 15.64
N GLU A 426 21.22 -36.88 15.11
CA GLU A 426 21.10 -35.47 15.45
C GLU A 426 21.00 -35.36 16.98
N GLU A 427 22.09 -34.91 17.63
CA GLU A 427 22.11 -34.73 19.08
C GLU A 427 21.03 -33.67 19.42
N ASP A 428 20.06 -34.06 20.25
CA ASP A 428 19.01 -33.19 20.76
C ASP A 428 19.64 -31.90 21.34
N PRO A 429 19.13 -30.69 21.04
CA PRO A 429 19.70 -29.42 21.52
C PRO A 429 20.10 -29.40 23.00
N ARG A 430 19.30 -30.02 23.87
CA ARG A 430 19.60 -30.13 25.31
C ARG A 430 20.84 -30.97 25.61
N GLN A 431 21.08 -32.03 24.85
CA GLN A 431 22.26 -32.88 25.01
C GLN A 431 23.53 -32.15 24.57
N ARG A 432 23.45 -31.35 23.50
CA ARG A 432 24.54 -30.48 23.05
C ARG A 432 24.88 -29.41 24.08
N PHE A 433 23.87 -28.81 24.70
CA PHE A 433 24.07 -27.85 25.79
C PHE A 433 24.68 -28.50 27.04
N ARG A 434 24.21 -29.69 27.45
CA ARG A 434 24.80 -30.45 28.57
C ARG A 434 26.29 -30.73 28.35
N ARG A 435 26.65 -31.17 27.15
CA ARG A 435 28.05 -31.42 26.75
C ARG A 435 28.90 -30.16 26.82
N ALA A 436 28.35 -29.00 26.47
CA ALA A 436 29.04 -27.72 26.58
C ALA A 436 29.31 -27.35 28.06
N LEU A 437 28.32 -27.50 28.95
CA LEU A 437 28.50 -27.26 30.38
C LEU A 437 29.54 -28.20 31.02
N GLU A 438 29.58 -29.47 30.62
CA GLU A 438 30.58 -30.42 31.11
C GLU A 438 32.00 -30.04 30.67
N MET A 439 32.16 -29.53 29.43
CA MET A 439 33.45 -29.02 28.94
C MET A 439 33.87 -27.73 29.64
N GLU A 440 32.93 -26.83 29.95
CA GLU A 440 33.21 -25.61 30.73
C GLU A 440 33.64 -25.96 32.15
N ARG A 441 32.92 -26.86 32.83
CA ARG A 441 33.29 -27.36 34.17
C ARG A 441 34.67 -28.05 34.15
N ALA A 442 34.99 -28.81 33.10
CA ALA A 442 36.30 -29.44 32.94
C ALA A 442 37.42 -28.39 32.78
N VAL A 443 37.18 -27.33 31.99
CA VAL A 443 38.13 -26.22 31.85
C VAL A 443 38.32 -25.47 33.18
N GLU A 444 37.25 -25.21 33.92
CA GLU A 444 37.32 -24.55 35.23
C GLU A 444 38.08 -25.38 36.28
N ARG A 445 37.96 -26.71 36.23
CA ARG A 445 38.73 -27.63 37.07
C ARG A 445 40.20 -27.79 36.64
N GLY A 446 40.59 -27.21 35.50
CA GLY A 446 41.95 -27.31 34.96
C GLY A 446 42.24 -28.59 34.16
N ASP A 447 41.21 -29.33 33.76
CA ASP A 447 41.35 -30.54 32.94
C ASP A 447 41.74 -30.19 31.50
N GLN A 448 42.59 -31.03 30.88
CA GLN A 448 43.05 -30.79 29.50
C GLN A 448 41.98 -31.18 28.46
N ILE A 449 41.23 -30.21 27.96
CA ILE A 449 40.39 -30.40 26.76
C ILE A 449 41.21 -30.28 25.46
N THR A 450 40.87 -31.08 24.46
CA THR A 450 41.55 -31.10 23.15
C THR A 450 41.34 -29.79 22.37
N ARG A 451 42.23 -29.52 21.40
CA ARG A 451 42.17 -28.30 20.56
C ARG A 451 40.86 -28.21 19.76
N GLU A 452 40.35 -29.35 19.30
CA GLU A 452 39.10 -29.43 18.54
C GLU A 452 37.88 -29.17 19.45
N GLN A 453 37.86 -29.74 20.65
CA GLN A 453 36.81 -29.46 21.65
C GLN A 453 36.78 -27.99 22.05
N ARG A 454 37.94 -27.35 22.24
CA ARG A 454 38.02 -25.92 22.55
C ARG A 454 37.48 -25.05 21.42
N LYS A 455 37.78 -25.40 20.16
CA LYS A 455 37.27 -24.69 18.98
C LYS A 455 35.75 -24.86 18.83
N TRP A 456 35.24 -26.07 19.08
CA TRP A 456 33.82 -26.35 19.06
C TRP A 456 33.07 -25.59 20.17
N LEU A 457 33.57 -25.61 21.41
CA LEU A 457 32.96 -24.91 22.55
C LEU A 457 32.88 -23.40 22.28
N ALA A 458 33.98 -22.79 21.81
CA ALA A 458 34.00 -21.37 21.47
C ALA A 458 33.01 -21.00 20.36
N GLY A 459 32.84 -21.86 19.35
CA GLY A 459 31.83 -21.68 18.31
C GLY A 459 30.41 -21.82 18.86
N TYR A 460 30.16 -22.85 19.65
CA TYR A 460 28.84 -23.16 20.18
C TYR A 460 28.34 -22.11 21.18
N GLN A 461 29.21 -21.55 22.03
CA GLN A 461 28.88 -20.44 22.95
C GLN A 461 28.35 -19.19 22.23
N THR A 462 28.73 -18.98 20.96
CA THR A 462 28.24 -17.84 20.18
C THR A 462 26.88 -18.07 19.52
N SER A 463 26.38 -19.32 19.52
CA SER A 463 25.12 -19.70 18.88
C SER A 463 23.89 -19.17 19.63
N SER A 464 22.78 -18.98 18.91
CA SER A 464 21.50 -18.62 19.51
C SER A 464 20.95 -19.76 20.38
N GLU A 465 21.20 -21.02 20.01
CA GLU A 465 20.79 -22.22 20.75
C GLU A 465 21.39 -22.24 22.17
N TYR A 466 22.70 -22.01 22.28
CA TYR A 466 23.37 -21.94 23.59
C TYR A 466 22.80 -20.82 24.47
N ARG A 467 22.45 -19.66 23.91
CA ARG A 467 21.86 -18.55 24.68
C ARG A 467 20.47 -18.88 25.19
N SER A 468 19.65 -19.53 24.37
CA SER A 468 18.30 -19.97 24.76
C SER A 468 18.34 -21.03 25.86
N GLU A 469 19.19 -22.05 25.71
CA GLU A 469 19.34 -23.10 26.72
C GLU A 469 20.01 -22.60 28.01
N LEU A 470 20.97 -21.67 27.92
CA LEU A 470 21.56 -21.02 29.10
C LEU A 470 20.53 -20.20 29.88
N MET A 471 19.58 -19.55 29.20
CA MET A 471 18.51 -18.81 29.87
C MET A 471 17.58 -19.76 30.63
N LEU A 472 17.24 -20.92 30.05
CA LEU A 472 16.47 -21.96 30.72
C LEU A 472 17.24 -22.59 31.89
N TRP A 473 18.54 -22.83 31.73
CA TRP A 473 19.41 -23.36 32.80
C TRP A 473 19.56 -22.41 33.99
N ARG A 474 19.60 -21.10 33.75
CA ARG A 474 19.63 -20.11 34.84
C ARG A 474 18.36 -20.13 35.70
N VAL A 475 17.23 -20.57 35.14
CA VAL A 475 15.93 -20.62 35.84
C VAL A 475 15.72 -21.97 36.51
N HIS A 476 16.08 -23.08 35.85
CA HIS A 476 15.77 -24.44 36.30
C HIS A 476 16.98 -25.22 36.83
N GLY A 477 18.20 -24.69 36.68
CA GLY A 477 19.44 -25.37 37.06
C GLY A 477 19.63 -26.71 36.35
N ASP A 478 20.40 -27.61 36.97
CA ASP A 478 20.69 -28.95 36.41
C ASP A 478 19.42 -29.85 36.32
N GLN A 479 18.28 -29.45 36.90
CA GLN A 479 17.01 -30.19 36.80
C GLN A 479 16.42 -30.19 35.38
N MET A 480 16.88 -29.29 34.50
CA MET A 480 16.41 -29.23 33.10
C MET A 480 16.85 -30.43 32.24
N PHE A 481 17.84 -31.19 32.70
CA PHE A 481 18.42 -32.32 31.97
C PHE A 481 17.78 -33.68 32.28
N GLY A 482 16.73 -33.71 33.12
CA GLY A 482 16.02 -34.91 33.54
C GLY A 482 16.42 -35.39 34.93
#